data_AF-A0A350ZY63-F1
#
_entry.id   AF-A0A350ZY63-F1
#
_cell.length_a   1.000
_cell.length_b   1.000
_cell.length_c   1.000
_cell.angle_alpha   90.00
_cell.angle_beta   90.00
_cell.angle_gamma   90.00
#
_symmetry.space_group_name_H-M   'P 1'
#
loop_
_entity.id
_entity.type
_entity.pdbx_description
1 polymer ?
#
loop_
_entity_poly.entity_id
_entity_poly.type
_entity_poly.pdbx_seq_one_letter_code
_entity_poly.pdbx_strand_id
1 'polypeptide(L)' 'GRVIHALWRDPELAALSGRTQIVAELAQRYGVRDEDGREPPTWRNILGAPCAFHPARVS' A
#
# COMPACT_ATOMS: atom_id res chain seq x y z
N GLY A 1 -1.37 -11.71 6.37
CA GLY A 1 -2.47 -11.36 5.45
C GLY A 1 -3.38 -10.20 5.89
N ARG A 2 -3.20 -9.57 7.07
CA ARG A 2 -4.13 -8.55 7.60
C ARG A 2 -4.29 -7.32 6.68
N VAL A 3 -3.18 -6.82 6.14
CA VAL A 3 -3.18 -5.66 5.23
C VAL A 3 -3.91 -5.96 3.92
N ILE A 4 -3.65 -7.13 3.31
CA ILE A 4 -4.32 -7.53 2.06
C ILE A 4 -5.83 -7.74 2.28
N HIS A 5 -6.22 -8.32 3.42
CA HIS A 5 -7.63 -8.46 3.78
C HIS A 5 -8.31 -7.09 3.98
N ALA A 6 -7.63 -6.12 4.63
CA ALA A 6 -8.15 -4.77 4.78
C ALA A 6 -8.27 -4.05 3.43
N LEU A 7 -7.24 -4.14 2.58
CA LEU A 7 -7.24 -3.60 1.21
C LEU A 7 -8.40 -4.16 0.39
N TRP A 8 -8.64 -5.48 0.44
CA TRP A 8 -9.73 -6.12 -0.29
C TRP A 8 -11.13 -5.62 0.11
N ARG A 9 -11.28 -5.12 1.35
CA ARG A 9 -12.55 -4.57 1.86
C ARG A 9 -12.66 -3.05 1.72
N ASP A 10 -11.64 -2.40 1.17
CA ASP A 10 -11.63 -0.95 0.99
C ASP A 10 -12.71 -0.53 -0.03
N PRO A 11 -13.69 0.30 0.35
CA PRO A 11 -14.72 0.78 -0.57
C PRO A 11 -14.13 1.58 -1.74
N GLU A 12 -12.93 2.16 -1.58
CA GLU A 12 -12.19 2.89 -2.60
C GLU A 12 -11.09 2.03 -3.27
N LEU A 13 -11.16 0.69 -3.21
CA LEU A 13 -10.15 -0.22 -3.77
C LEU A 13 -9.82 0.08 -5.25
N ALA A 14 -10.82 0.47 -6.04
CA ALA A 14 -10.62 0.86 -7.44
C ALA A 14 -9.62 2.02 -7.58
N ALA A 15 -9.66 3.00 -6.69
CA ALA A 15 -8.73 4.13 -6.70
C ALA A 15 -7.29 3.70 -6.39
N LEU A 16 -7.10 2.60 -5.66
CA LEU A 16 -5.78 2.08 -5.29
C LEU A 16 -5.19 1.15 -6.36
N SER A 17 -5.95 0.78 -7.38
CA SER A 17 -5.53 -0.16 -8.41
C SER A 17 -4.62 0.50 -9.46
N GLY A 18 -3.84 -0.29 -10.19
CA GLY A 18 -2.98 0.20 -11.29
C GLY A 18 -1.65 0.81 -10.88
N ARG A 19 -1.24 0.67 -9.61
CA ARG A 19 0.03 1.19 -9.08
C ARG A 19 0.62 0.28 -8.02
N THR A 20 1.94 0.35 -7.86
CA THR A 20 2.66 -0.34 -6.79
C THR A 20 2.33 0.31 -5.45
N GLN A 21 1.89 -0.50 -4.48
CA GLN A 21 1.55 -0.06 -3.14
C GLN A 21 2.63 -0.46 -2.14
N ILE A 22 2.89 0.39 -1.15
CA ILE A 22 3.78 0.08 -0.02
C ILE A 22 2.93 -0.49 1.12
N VAL A 23 3.18 -1.74 1.49
CA VAL A 23 2.41 -2.46 2.52
C VAL A 23 2.42 -1.73 3.87
N ALA A 24 3.55 -1.12 4.26
CA ALA A 24 3.65 -0.35 5.50
C ALA A 24 2.72 0.87 5.51
N GLU A 25 2.56 1.56 4.37
CA GLU A 25 1.64 2.70 4.27
C GLU A 25 0.19 2.27 4.28
N LEU A 26 -0.13 1.15 3.63
CA LEU A 26 -1.47 0.55 3.74
C LEU A 26 -1.76 0.09 5.17
N ALA A 27 -0.76 -0.46 5.86
CA ALA A 27 -0.90 -0.82 7.27
C ALA A 27 -1.20 0.39 8.14
N GLN A 28 -0.49 1.50 7.95
CA GLN A 28 -0.78 2.78 8.61
C GLN A 28 -2.18 3.28 8.28
N ARG A 29 -2.57 3.30 7.00
CA ARG A 29 -3.89 3.74 6.50
C ARG A 29 -5.04 2.96 7.13
N TYR A 30 -4.89 1.64 7.24
CA TYR A 30 -5.92 0.75 7.78
C TYR A 30 -5.79 0.48 9.29
N GLY A 31 -4.84 1.12 9.97
CA GLY A 31 -4.59 0.90 11.40
C GLY A 31 -4.10 -0.51 11.75
N VAL A 32 -3.51 -1.24 10.79
CA VAL A 32 -2.93 -2.56 11.02
C VAL A 32 -1.59 -2.40 11.73
N ARG A 33 -1.45 -3.05 12.89
CA ARG A 33 -0.24 -3.06 13.71
C ARG A 33 0.45 -4.41 13.67
N ASP A 34 1.74 -4.41 14.01
CA ASP A 34 2.47 -5.65 14.31
C ASP A 34 1.97 -6.27 15.63
N GLU A 35 2.39 -7.49 15.93
CA GLU A 35 1.92 -8.25 17.10
C GLU A 35 2.21 -7.52 18.43
N ASP A 36 3.29 -6.75 18.47
CA ASP A 36 3.67 -5.93 19.62
C ASP A 36 2.96 -4.56 19.65
N GLY A 37 1.97 -4.33 18.79
CA GLY A 37 1.22 -3.06 18.70
C GLY A 37 1.94 -1.94 17.94
N ARG A 38 3.14 -2.21 17.42
CA ARG A 38 3.97 -1.25 16.69
C ARG A 38 3.35 -0.84 15.35
N GLU A 39 3.54 0.43 14.97
CA GLU A 39 3.32 0.90 13.60
C GLU A 39 4.46 0.47 12.67
N PRO A 40 4.17 -0.15 11.51
CA PRO A 40 5.18 -0.42 10.51
C PRO A 40 5.76 0.90 9.96
N PRO A 41 7.09 1.07 9.90
CA PRO A 41 7.70 2.29 9.38
C PRO A 41 7.55 2.41 7.86
N THR A 42 7.37 3.63 7.34
CA THR A 42 7.49 3.92 5.90
C THR A 42 8.87 4.50 5.60
N TRP A 43 9.47 4.03 4.51
CA TRP A 43 10.81 4.44 4.08
C TRP A 43 10.79 5.33 2.83
N ARG A 44 9.60 5.77 2.38
CA ARG A 44 9.47 6.58 1.15
C ARG A 44 10.33 7.86 1.18
N ASN A 45 10.47 8.49 2.34
CA ASN A 45 11.26 9.71 2.48
C ASN A 45 12.78 9.47 2.35
N ILE A 46 13.24 8.23 2.54
CA ILE A 46 14.66 7.86 2.54
C ILE A 46 15.03 7.12 1.25
N LEU A 47 14.17 6.20 0.79
CA LEU A 47 14.42 5.33 -0.37
C LEU A 47 13.69 5.79 -1.63
N GLY A 48 12.84 6.80 -1.54
CA GLY A 48 11.98 7.25 -2.63
C GLY A 48 10.68 6.46 -2.76
N ALA A 49 9.82 6.91 -3.68
CA ALA A 49 8.57 6.23 -4.02
C ALA A 49 8.78 5.19 -5.13
N PRO A 50 7.91 4.17 -5.24
CA PRO A 50 7.92 3.25 -6.37
C PRO A 50 7.76 4.01 -7.69
N CYS A 51 8.36 3.49 -8.77
CA CYS A 51 8.18 4.05 -10.10
C CYS A 51 6.69 4.11 -10.48
N ALA A 52 6.28 5.21 -11.11
CA ALA A 52 4.95 5.33 -11.67
C ALA A 52 4.75 4.29 -12.79
N PHE A 53 3.54 3.76 -12.90
CA PHE A 53 3.17 2.88 -13.99
C PHE A 53 3.34 3.59 -15.35
N HIS A 54 3.97 2.92 -16.32
CA HIS A 54 4.17 3.49 -17.64
C HIS A 54 2.88 3.39 -18.48
N PRO A 55 2.39 4.48 -19.11
CA PRO A 55 1.07 4.51 -19.75
C PRO A 55 0.98 3.70 -21.05
N ALA A 56 2.11 3.28 -21.63
CA ALA A 56 2.08 2.45 -22.85
C ALA A 56 1.38 1.12 -22.58
N ARG A 57 0.33 0.86 -23.36
CA ARG A 57 -0.38 -0.41 -23.39
C ARG A 57 -0.17 -1.02 -24.77
N VAL A 58 0.37 -2.23 -24.82
CA VAL A 58 0.41 -3.03 -26.04
C VAL A 58 -0.82 -3.94 -25.98
N SER A 59 -1.71 -3.76 -26.94
CA SER A 59 -2.95 -4.53 -27.12
C SER A 59 -2.88 -5.34 -28.40
#